data_AF-A0A5J6Q9A9-F1
#
_entry.id   AF-A0A5J6Q9A9-F1
#
_cell.length_a   1.000
_cell.length_b   1.000
_cell.length_c   1.000
_cell.angle_alpha   90.00
_cell.angle_beta   90.00
_cell.angle_gamma   90.00
#
_symmetry.space_group_name_H-M   'P 1'
#
loop_
_entity.id
_entity.type
_entity.pdbx_description
1 polymer ?
#
loop_
_entity_poly.entity_id
_entity_poly.type
_entity_poly.pdbx_seq_one_letter_code
_entity_poly.pdbx_strand_id
1 'polypeptide(L)' 'MQVTVVGLRGGVGATSIAAMLADALSLMGESVLLIDLNPSDLLRLYFNIP' A
#
# COMPACT_ATOMS: atom_id res chain seq x y z
N MET A 1 -7.66 -12.09 4.55
CA MET A 1 -6.23 -12.47 4.49
C MET A 1 -5.40 -11.32 5.04
N GLN A 2 -4.30 -11.59 5.75
CA GLN A 2 -3.40 -10.55 6.25
C GLN A 2 -2.04 -10.66 5.56
N VAL A 3 -1.51 -9.53 5.08
CA VAL A 3 -0.23 -9.43 4.37
C VAL A 3 0.57 -8.27 4.94
N THR A 4 1.89 -8.42 5.04
CA THR A 4 2.81 -7.35 5.42
C THR A 4 3.92 -7.25 4.39
N VAL A 5 4.12 -6.05 3.86
CA VAL A 5 5.18 -5.75 2.89
C VAL A 5 6.25 -4.93 3.60
N VAL A 6 7.50 -5.40 3.58
CA VAL A 6 8.64 -4.71 4.21
C VAL A 6 9.73 -4.49 3.19
N GLY A 7 10.14 -3.24 3.02
CA GLY A 7 11.33 -2.88 2.24
C GLY A 7 12.60 -2.96 3.09
N LEU A 8 13.69 -3.50 2.54
CA LEU A 8 15.00 -3.52 3.23
C LEU A 8 15.61 -2.11 3.38
N ARG A 9 15.20 -1.16 2.54
CA ARG A 9 15.63 0.25 2.53
C ARG A 9 14.47 1.12 2.05
N GLY A 10 14.58 2.44 2.24
CA GLY A 10 13.66 3.40 1.63
C GLY A 10 13.77 3.41 0.09
N GLY A 11 12.66 3.66 -0.60
CA GLY A 11 12.64 3.80 -2.06
C GLY A 11 12.71 2.49 -2.86
N VAL A 12 12.62 1.32 -2.22
CA VAL A 12 12.62 0.00 -2.91
C VAL A 12 11.26 -0.41 -3.47
N GLY A 13 10.25 0.47 -3.39
CA GLY A 13 8.91 0.23 -3.94
C GLY A 13 7.96 -0.56 -3.04
N ALA A 14 8.28 -0.78 -1.76
CA ALA A 14 7.41 -1.50 -0.82
C ALA A 14 6.00 -0.88 -0.72
N THR A 15 5.92 0.44 -0.54
CA THR A 15 4.66 1.21 -0.52
C THR A 15 3.88 1.06 -1.82
N SER A 16 4.55 1.13 -2.97
CA SER A 16 3.92 0.97 -4.29
C SER A 16 3.34 -0.42 -4.48
N ILE A 17 4.07 -1.48 -4.09
CA ILE A 17 3.58 -2.86 -4.16
C ILE A 17 2.36 -3.06 -3.25
N ALA A 18 2.42 -2.55 -2.02
CA ALA A 18 1.30 -2.64 -1.08
C ALA A 18 0.05 -1.92 -1.62
N ALA A 19 0.21 -0.75 -2.25
CA ALA A 19 -0.87 0.00 -2.87
C ALA A 19 -1.50 -0.73 -4.06
N MET A 20 -0.67 -1.25 -4.99
CA MET A 20 -1.15 -2.01 -6.15
C MET A 20 -1.85 -3.32 -5.74
N LEU A 21 -1.35 -4.00 -4.71
CA LEU A 21 -1.98 -5.20 -4.17
C LEU A 21 -3.36 -4.88 -3.58
N ALA A 22 -3.46 -3.81 -2.79
CA ALA A 22 -4.73 -3.37 -2.21
C ALA A 22 -5.75 -2.99 -3.30
N ASP A 23 -5.31 -2.27 -4.33
CA ASP A 23 -6.14 -1.88 -5.47
C ASP A 23 -6.65 -3.11 -6.25
N ALA A 24 -5.76 -4.07 -6.56
CA ALA A 24 -6.14 -5.31 -7.21
C ALA A 24 -7.16 -6.13 -6.39
N LEU A 25 -6.97 -6.24 -5.06
CA LEU A 25 -7.92 -6.92 -4.17
C LEU A 25 -9.27 -6.19 -4.15
N SER A 26 -9.26 -4.86 -4.08
CA SER A 26 -10.48 -4.05 -4.14
C SER A 26 -11.23 -4.25 -5.46
N LEU A 27 -10.52 -4.31 -6.60
CA LEU A 27 -11.11 -4.59 -7.91
C LEU A 27 -11.74 -5.98 -8.01
N MET A 28 -11.27 -6.93 -7.19
CA MET A 28 -11.85 -8.27 -7.06
C MET A 28 -13.08 -8.30 -6.13
N GLY A 29 -13.47 -7.17 -5.53
CA GLY A 29 -14.61 -7.05 -4.62
C GLY A 29 -14.28 -7.35 -3.15
N GLU A 30 -13.01 -7.46 -2.79
CA GLU A 30 -12.60 -7.67 -1.40
C GLU A 30 -12.69 -6.37 -0.57
N SER A 31 -13.06 -6.50 0.70
CA SER A 31 -12.97 -5.40 1.66
C SER A 31 -11.53 -5.27 2.15
N VAL A 32 -10.83 -4.22 1.74
CA VAL A 32 -9.40 -4.02 2.01
C VAL A 32 -9.17 -2.87 3.01
N LEU A 33 -8.34 -3.14 4.02
CA LEU A 33 -7.76 -2.11 4.89
C LEU A 33 -6.26 -2.06 4.61
N LEU A 34 -5.80 -0.95 4.04
CA LEU A 34 -4.38 -0.69 3.80
C LEU A 34 -3.88 0.36 4.79
N ILE A 35 -2.78 0.05 5.49
CA ILE A 35 -2.17 0.92 6.50
C ILE A 35 -0.71 1.12 6.12
N ASP A 36 -0.31 2.39 6.07
CA ASP A 36 1.09 2.78 6.03
C ASP A 36 1.61 2.99 7.45
N LEU A 37 2.80 2.46 7.74
CA LEU A 37 3.43 2.53 9.07
C LEU A 37 4.57 3.56 9.14
N ASN A 38 4.82 4.31 8.05
CA ASN A 38 5.83 5.37 8.00
C ASN A 38 5.20 6.68 7.49
N PRO A 39 5.21 7.78 8.26
CA PRO A 39 4.63 9.05 7.80
C PRO A 39 5.33 9.67 6.59
N SER A 40 6.58 9.25 6.29
CA SER A 40 7.33 9.74 5.14
C SER A 40 6.97 9.02 3.84
N ASP A 41 6.26 7.89 3.92
CA ASP A 41 5.84 7.15 2.75
C ASP A 41 4.69 7.88 2.05
N LEU A 42 4.64 7.73 0.72
CA LEU A 42 3.78 8.53 -0.15
C LEU A 42 2.49 7.80 -0.54
N LEU A 43 1.99 6.89 0.30
CA LEU A 43 0.81 6.09 -0.01
C LEU A 43 -0.41 6.94 -0.40
N ARG A 44 -0.60 8.08 0.26
CA ARG A 44 -1.70 9.01 -0.03
C ARG A 44 -1.71 9.49 -1.48
N LEU A 45 -0.53 9.66 -2.09
CA LEU A 45 -0.40 10.13 -3.47
C LEU A 45 -0.90 9.08 -4.46
N TYR A 46 -0.72 7.79 -4.15
CA TYR A 46 -1.22 6.70 -4.99
C TYR A 46 -2.74 6.76 -5.12
N PHE A 47 -3.44 7.04 -4.02
CA PHE A 47 -4.91 7.11 -3.99
C PHE A 47 -5.47 8.51 -4.21
N ASN A 48 -4.62 9.49 -4.55
CA ASN A 48 -5.01 10.89 -4.69
C ASN A 48 -5.78 11.43 -3.46
N ILE A 49 -5.33 11.04 -2.27
CA ILE A 49 -5.86 11.47 -0.97
C ILE A 49 -4.98 12.62 -0.45
N PRO A 50 -5.56 13.75 0.01
CA PRO A 50 -4.80 14.88 0.56
C PRO A 50 -3.96 14.52 1.80
#